data_AF-A0A932LC80-F1
#
_entry.id   AF-A0A932LC80-F1
#
_cell.length_a   1.000
_cell.length_b   1.000
_cell.length_c   1.000
_cell.angle_alpha   90.00
_cell.angle_beta   90.00
_cell.angle_gamma   90.00
#
_symmetry.space_group_name_H-M   'P 1'
#
loop_
_entity.id
_entity.type
_entity.pdbx_description
1 polymer ?
#
loop_
_entity_poly.entity_id
_entity_poly.type
_entity_poly.pdbx_seq_one_letter_code
_entity_poly.pdbx_strand_id
1 'polypeptide(L)'
;MSWIGQARAGDQPFLAYIALNAAHGPLFVPDKYREPYRHLPRNVASFFGMIANIDENVGRLEEFLQANRLRDNTILIFMTDNGGTAGVQLYNAGMRGRKIDLYDGGHRVPFFIRWPAGKLRPAGDAPGRG
;
A
#
# COMPACT_ATOMS: atom_id res chain seq x y z
N MET A 1 -12.31 9.69 5.00
CA MET A 1 -12.27 10.56 3.81
C MET A 1 -12.96 11.91 3.99
N SER A 2 -13.54 12.24 5.16
CA SER A 2 -14.24 13.52 5.40
C SER A 2 -13.39 14.75 5.11
N TRP A 3 -12.13 14.76 5.51
CA TRP A 3 -11.22 15.89 5.30
C TRP A 3 -10.97 16.21 3.82
N ILE A 4 -10.73 15.19 2.98
CA ILE A 4 -10.61 15.39 1.52
C ILE A 4 -11.91 15.98 0.94
N GLY A 5 -13.06 15.51 1.45
CA GLY A 5 -14.37 16.06 1.08
C GLY A 5 -14.53 17.54 1.44
N GLN A 6 -14.02 17.97 2.60
CA GLN A 6 -14.02 19.38 3.00
C GLN A 6 -13.10 20.23 2.13
N ALA A 7 -11.89 19.76 1.82
CA ALA A 7 -10.97 20.46 0.91
C ALA A 7 -11.60 20.66 -0.47
N ARG A 8 -12.24 19.62 -1.02
CA ARG A 8 -13.02 19.70 -2.26
C ARG A 8 -14.15 20.74 -2.18
N ALA A 9 -14.91 20.76 -1.09
CA ALA A 9 -16.03 21.69 -0.93
C ALA A 9 -15.58 23.16 -0.89
N GLY A 10 -14.36 23.42 -0.41
CA GLY A 10 -13.73 24.74 -0.45
C GLY A 10 -12.95 25.06 -1.73
N ASP A 11 -13.04 24.19 -2.75
CA ASP A 11 -12.28 24.28 -4.01
C ASP A 11 -10.76 24.46 -3.81
N GLN A 12 -10.21 23.77 -2.79
CA GLN A 12 -8.79 23.83 -2.46
C GLN A 12 -8.07 22.57 -2.94
N PRO A 13 -6.84 22.68 -3.50
CA PRO A 13 -5.99 21.52 -3.67
C PRO A 13 -5.64 20.92 -2.30
N PHE A 14 -5.36 19.63 -2.26
CA PHE A 14 -5.03 18.92 -1.01
C PHE A 14 -3.78 18.07 -1.14
N LEU A 15 -3.11 17.88 0.00
CA LEU A 15 -2.10 16.86 0.21
C LEU A 15 -2.55 15.99 1.39
N ALA A 16 -2.81 14.71 1.14
CA ALA A 16 -3.13 13.74 2.17
C ALA A 16 -1.94 12.80 2.36
N TYR A 17 -1.30 12.86 3.53
CA TYR A 17 -0.27 11.89 3.93
C TYR A 17 -0.90 10.83 4.83
N ILE A 18 -1.13 9.64 4.28
CA ILE A 18 -1.80 8.53 4.98
C ILE A 18 -0.74 7.50 5.39
N ALA A 19 -0.09 7.74 6.53
CA ALA A 19 0.93 6.86 7.09
C ALA A 19 0.31 5.78 7.98
N LEU A 20 -0.07 4.65 7.39
CA LEU A 20 -0.61 3.51 8.13
C LEU A 20 0.49 2.85 8.96
N ASN A 21 0.17 2.44 10.19
CA ASN A 21 1.05 1.57 10.98
C ASN A 21 1.05 0.12 10.45
N ALA A 22 -0.04 -0.32 9.80
CA ALA A 22 -0.11 -1.66 9.22
C ALA A 22 0.88 -1.79 8.04
N ALA A 23 1.56 -2.92 7.82
CA ALA A 23 1.46 -4.21 8.53
C ALA A 23 2.56 -4.41 9.60
N HIS A 24 2.90 -3.37 10.36
CA HIS A 24 3.83 -3.48 11.49
C HIS A 24 3.24 -4.31 12.64
N GLY A 25 4.11 -4.90 13.46
CA GLY A 25 3.68 -5.54 14.71
C GLY A 25 3.13 -4.52 15.73
N PRO A 26 2.27 -4.94 16.67
CA PRO A 26 1.71 -6.28 16.84
C PRO A 26 0.71 -6.64 15.74
N LEU A 27 0.65 -7.93 15.37
CA LEU A 27 -0.10 -8.44 14.22
C LEU A 27 -1.60 -8.62 14.52
N PHE A 28 -2.24 -7.54 14.93
CA PHE A 28 -3.67 -7.49 15.23
C PHE A 28 -4.46 -7.13 13.97
N VAL A 29 -5.36 -8.03 13.60
CA VAL A 29 -6.23 -7.88 12.45
C VAL A 29 -7.56 -8.61 12.72
N PRO A 30 -8.71 -8.08 12.27
CA PRO A 30 -9.98 -8.79 12.34
C PRO A 30 -9.91 -10.15 11.64
N ASP A 31 -10.60 -11.15 12.20
CA ASP A 31 -10.52 -12.53 11.73
C ASP A 31 -10.93 -12.70 10.27
N LYS A 32 -11.89 -11.88 9.77
CA LYS A 32 -12.30 -11.90 8.37
C LYS A 32 -11.15 -11.74 7.37
N TYR A 33 -10.08 -11.02 7.74
CA TYR A 33 -8.90 -10.88 6.86
C TYR A 33 -7.85 -11.96 7.12
N ARG A 34 -7.84 -12.58 8.31
CA ARG A 34 -6.91 -13.68 8.62
C ARG A 34 -7.40 -15.01 8.04
N GLU A 35 -8.70 -15.23 8.03
CA GLU A 35 -9.34 -16.49 7.67
C GLU A 35 -8.93 -17.05 6.30
N PRO A 36 -8.80 -16.25 5.23
CA PRO A 36 -8.31 -16.73 3.94
C PRO A 36 -6.91 -17.37 4.00
N TYR A 37 -6.10 -16.97 4.99
CA TYR A 37 -4.71 -17.37 5.17
C TYR A 37 -4.53 -18.36 6.33
N ARG A 38 -5.60 -18.93 6.88
CA ARG A 38 -5.56 -19.83 8.06
C ARG A 38 -4.69 -21.08 7.90
N HIS A 39 -4.36 -21.44 6.66
CA HIS A 39 -3.46 -22.54 6.31
C HIS A 39 -1.96 -22.21 6.52
N LEU A 40 -1.63 -20.94 6.80
CA LEU A 40 -0.28 -20.46 7.08
C LEU A 40 -0.04 -20.32 8.60
N PRO A 41 1.23 -20.24 9.06
CA PRO A 41 1.53 -19.92 10.45
C PRO A 41 0.83 -18.62 10.89
N ARG A 42 0.29 -18.60 12.12
CA ARG A 42 -0.60 -17.53 12.61
C ARG A 42 -0.07 -16.11 12.38
N ASN A 43 1.22 -15.88 12.58
CA ASN A 43 1.84 -14.57 12.36
C ASN A 43 1.85 -14.18 10.88
N VAL A 44 2.16 -15.13 9.99
CA VAL A 44 2.14 -14.90 8.53
C VAL A 44 0.71 -14.67 8.05
N ALA A 45 -0.24 -15.48 8.52
CA ALA A 45 -1.66 -15.30 8.20
C ALA A 45 -2.19 -13.93 8.65
N SER A 46 -1.78 -13.48 9.84
CA SER A 46 -2.16 -12.16 10.35
C SER A 46 -1.51 -11.02 9.56
N PHE A 47 -0.24 -11.16 9.18
CA PHE A 47 0.48 -10.20 8.34
C PHE A 47 -0.18 -10.04 6.96
N PHE A 48 -0.52 -11.15 6.30
CA PHE A 48 -1.28 -11.11 5.04
C PHE A 48 -2.69 -10.54 5.23
N GLY A 49 -3.35 -10.85 6.34
CA GLY A 49 -4.61 -10.20 6.69
C GLY A 49 -4.51 -8.69 6.84
N MET A 50 -3.43 -8.17 7.44
CA MET A 50 -3.18 -6.73 7.53
C MET A 50 -2.96 -6.10 6.15
N ILE A 51 -2.23 -6.78 5.25
CA ILE A 51 -2.08 -6.35 3.85
C ILE A 51 -3.43 -6.31 3.14
N ALA A 52 -4.26 -7.34 3.28
CA ALA A 52 -5.61 -7.37 2.70
C ALA A 52 -6.51 -6.24 3.27
N ASN A 53 -6.36 -5.90 4.54
CA ASN A 53 -7.07 -4.77 5.13
C ASN A 53 -6.59 -3.42 4.57
N ILE A 54 -5.28 -3.25 4.33
CA ILE A 54 -4.73 -2.06 3.66
C ILE A 54 -5.32 -1.95 2.25
N ASP A 55 -5.28 -3.05 1.49
CA ASP A 55 -5.80 -3.12 0.12
C ASP A 55 -7.27 -2.70 0.04
N GLU A 56 -8.14 -3.24 0.92
CA GLU A 56 -9.55 -2.82 0.97
C GLU A 56 -9.70 -1.32 1.26
N ASN A 57 -8.89 -0.75 2.15
CA ASN A 57 -8.96 0.69 2.47
C ASN A 57 -8.43 1.58 1.33
N VAL A 58 -7.43 1.12 0.58
CA VAL A 58 -6.97 1.77 -0.66
C VAL A 58 -8.09 1.71 -1.72
N GLY A 59 -8.77 0.58 -1.85
CA GLY A 59 -9.95 0.44 -2.71
C GLY A 59 -11.04 1.47 -2.35
N ARG A 60 -11.38 1.59 -1.06
CA ARG A 60 -12.34 2.61 -0.58
C ARG A 60 -11.90 4.04 -0.86
N LEU A 61 -10.60 4.34 -0.78
CA LEU A 61 -10.06 5.65 -1.17
C LEU A 61 -10.25 5.89 -2.68
N GLU A 62 -9.94 4.90 -3.50
CA GLU A 62 -10.07 5.00 -4.95
C GLU A 62 -11.53 5.22 -5.37
N GLU A 63 -12.45 4.43 -4.80
CA GLU A 63 -13.90 4.58 -5.00
C GLU A 63 -14.37 5.97 -4.58
N PHE A 64 -13.93 6.46 -3.42
CA PHE A 64 -14.25 7.81 -2.96
C PHE A 64 -13.76 8.88 -3.95
N LEU A 65 -12.51 8.80 -4.42
CA LEU A 65 -11.95 9.74 -5.39
C LEU A 65 -12.71 9.71 -6.71
N GLN A 66 -13.11 8.53 -7.18
CA GLN A 66 -13.88 8.35 -8.41
C GLN A 66 -15.30 8.95 -8.26
N ALA A 67 -16.02 8.56 -7.22
CA ALA A 67 -17.39 9.04 -6.96
C ALA A 67 -17.47 10.56 -6.81
N ASN A 68 -16.38 11.20 -6.34
CA ASN A 68 -16.29 12.64 -6.16
C ASN A 68 -15.65 13.38 -7.34
N ARG A 69 -15.38 12.70 -8.46
CA ARG A 69 -14.70 13.27 -9.66
C ARG A 69 -13.34 13.90 -9.36
N LEU A 70 -12.65 13.39 -8.34
CA LEU A 70 -11.31 13.84 -7.95
C LEU A 70 -10.20 12.98 -8.58
N ARG A 71 -10.53 11.75 -8.95
CA ARG A 71 -9.56 10.72 -9.37
C ARG A 71 -8.62 11.20 -10.47
N ASP A 72 -9.14 11.82 -11.52
CA ASP A 72 -8.34 12.16 -12.71
C ASP A 72 -7.27 13.21 -12.43
N ASN A 73 -7.56 14.16 -11.53
CA ASN A 73 -6.65 15.22 -11.12
C ASN A 73 -6.01 14.99 -9.74
N THR A 74 -6.01 13.75 -9.24
CA THR A 74 -5.30 13.38 -8.02
C THR A 74 -4.12 12.51 -8.37
N ILE A 75 -2.93 12.87 -7.90
CA ILE A 75 -1.77 11.97 -7.90
C ILE A 75 -1.89 11.08 -6.67
N LEU A 76 -2.00 9.76 -6.86
CA LEU A 76 -1.93 8.79 -5.76
C LEU A 76 -0.60 8.05 -5.86
N ILE A 77 0.11 8.06 -4.74
CA ILE A 77 1.36 7.33 -4.55
C ILE A 77 1.11 6.29 -3.47
N PHE A 78 1.39 5.03 -3.77
CA PHE A 78 1.43 3.95 -2.79
C PHE A 78 2.87 3.47 -2.66
N MET A 79 3.36 3.37 -1.43
CA MET A 79 4.67 2.82 -1.13
C MET A 79 4.74 2.26 0.28
N THR A 80 5.78 1.48 0.57
CA THR A 80 6.14 1.09 1.94
C THR A 80 7.37 1.86 2.41
N ASP A 81 7.59 1.91 3.73
CA ASP A 81 8.70 2.62 4.37
C ASP A 81 10.03 1.83 4.32
N ASN A 82 9.94 0.50 4.39
CA ASN A 82 11.06 -0.43 4.30
C ASN A 82 10.62 -1.77 3.70
N GLY A 83 11.57 -2.70 3.58
CA GLY A 83 11.35 -4.08 3.17
C GLY A 83 10.46 -4.88 4.13
N GLY A 84 10.10 -6.10 3.71
CA GLY A 84 9.14 -6.94 4.43
C GLY A 84 9.64 -7.49 5.78
N THR A 85 8.72 -8.06 6.56
CA THR A 85 9.02 -8.74 7.83
C THR A 85 8.47 -10.17 7.85
N ALA A 86 7.25 -10.38 8.35
CA ALA A 86 6.68 -11.70 8.61
C ALA A 86 6.41 -12.52 7.34
N GLY A 87 6.14 -11.87 6.21
CA GLY A 87 5.88 -12.55 4.92
C GLY A 87 7.13 -12.92 4.11
N VAL A 88 8.33 -12.45 4.50
CA VAL A 88 9.54 -12.54 3.66
C VAL A 88 9.94 -13.99 3.36
N GLN A 89 9.74 -14.91 4.30
CA GLN A 89 10.05 -16.33 4.10
C GLN A 89 9.19 -16.99 3.02
N LEU A 90 8.01 -16.43 2.72
CA LEU A 90 7.13 -16.92 1.66
C LEU A 90 7.38 -16.18 0.34
N TYR A 91 7.50 -14.85 0.40
CA TYR A 91 7.70 -14.04 -0.79
C TYR A 91 8.47 -12.76 -0.47
N ASN A 92 9.50 -12.50 -1.27
CA ASN A 92 10.30 -11.27 -1.25
C ASN A 92 10.79 -10.89 -2.65
N ALA A 93 10.06 -11.31 -3.70
CA ALA A 93 10.44 -11.12 -5.11
C ALA A 93 11.88 -11.57 -5.46
N GLY A 94 12.39 -12.62 -4.80
CA GLY A 94 13.76 -13.12 -4.99
C GLY A 94 14.86 -12.22 -4.40
N MET A 95 14.50 -11.15 -3.68
CA MET A 95 15.46 -10.23 -3.08
C MET A 95 16.10 -10.83 -1.83
N ARG A 96 17.38 -10.54 -1.64
CA ARG A 96 18.14 -10.90 -0.44
C ARG A 96 17.78 -9.97 0.71
N GLY A 97 17.63 -10.50 1.92
CA GLY A 97 17.41 -9.72 3.16
C GLY A 97 15.96 -9.34 3.42
N ARG A 98 15.73 -8.65 4.54
CA ARG A 98 14.43 -8.17 5.04
C ARG A 98 14.59 -6.83 5.76
N LYS A 99 13.52 -6.28 6.33
CA LYS A 99 13.59 -5.12 7.23
C LYS A 99 14.79 -5.25 8.18
N ILE A 100 15.59 -4.19 8.29
CA ILE A 100 16.88 -4.05 9.00
C ILE A 100 18.15 -4.46 8.23
N ASP A 101 18.02 -5.17 7.11
CA ASP A 101 19.18 -5.57 6.31
C ASP A 101 19.54 -4.50 5.27
N LEU A 102 20.83 -4.44 4.89
CA LEU A 102 21.36 -3.54 3.85
C LEU A 102 21.14 -4.06 2.42
N TYR A 103 20.59 -5.26 2.26
CA TYR A 103 20.32 -5.86 0.95
C TYR A 103 18.97 -5.40 0.38
N ASP A 104 18.74 -5.58 -0.93
CA ASP A 104 17.53 -5.15 -1.63
C ASP A 104 16.23 -5.47 -0.86
N GLY A 105 16.11 -6.65 -0.27
CA GLY A 105 14.93 -7.06 0.48
C GLY A 105 14.65 -6.25 1.76
N GLY A 106 15.61 -5.42 2.20
CA GLY A 106 15.46 -4.51 3.34
C GLY A 106 15.02 -3.09 2.98
N HIS A 107 15.26 -2.63 1.75
CA HIS A 107 15.05 -1.22 1.38
C HIS A 107 14.51 -0.97 -0.04
N ARG A 108 14.52 -1.97 -0.92
CA ARG A 108 13.84 -1.91 -2.22
C ARG A 108 12.37 -2.27 -2.01
N VAL A 109 11.49 -1.29 -2.20
CA VAL A 109 10.08 -1.36 -1.80
C VAL A 109 9.12 -1.28 -3.00
N PRO A 110 7.90 -1.81 -2.87
CA PRO A 110 6.83 -1.50 -3.82
C PRO A 110 6.59 0.01 -3.89
N PHE A 111 6.46 0.53 -5.10
CA PHE A 111 6.20 1.94 -5.35
C PHE A 111 5.33 2.09 -6.59
N PHE A 112 4.12 2.59 -6.42
CA PHE A 112 3.15 2.78 -7.51
C PHE A 112 2.69 4.23 -7.55
N ILE A 113 2.58 4.76 -8.77
CA ILE A 113 2.00 6.08 -9.03
C ILE A 113 0.82 5.92 -9.96
N ARG A 114 -0.29 6.58 -9.63
CA ARG A 114 -1.46 6.73 -10.51
C ARG A 114 -1.82 8.20 -10.66
N TRP A 115 -1.83 8.68 -11.90
CA TRP A 115 -2.33 10.01 -12.26
C TRP A 115 -2.92 10.00 -13.68
N PRO A 116 -4.25 9.84 -13.82
CA PRO A 116 -4.88 9.71 -15.13
C PRO A 116 -4.67 10.92 -16.05
N ALA A 117 -4.84 12.14 -15.54
CA ALA A 117 -4.61 13.36 -16.32
C ALA A 117 -3.12 13.63 -16.61
N GLY A 118 -2.22 12.98 -15.88
CA GLY A 118 -0.78 13.17 -15.96
C GLY A 118 -0.07 12.53 -17.15
N LYS A 119 -0.79 11.75 -17.98
CA LYS A 119 -0.23 11.03 -19.15
C LYS A 119 1.00 10.17 -18.79
N LEU A 120 0.93 9.46 -17.67
CA LEU A 120 1.98 8.51 -17.30
C LEU A 120 2.13 7.41 -18.37
N ARG A 121 3.33 6.83 -18.48
CA ARG A 121 3.56 5.63 -19.30
C ARG A 121 2.62 4.49 -18.88
N PRO A 122 2.35 3.50 -19.77
CA PRO A 122 1.61 2.30 -19.38
C PRO A 122 2.20 1.61 -18.15
N ALA A 123 1.34 0.93 -17.40
CA ALA A 123 1.76 0.19 -16.22
C ALA A 123 2.85 -0.84 -16.59
N GLY A 124 3.90 -0.86 -15.79
CA GLY A 124 5.03 -1.77 -15.97
C GLY A 124 6.18 -1.42 -15.06
N ASP A 125 7.07 -2.37 -14.83
CA ASP A 125 8.22 -2.16 -13.98
C ASP A 125 9.07 -1.01 -14.52
N ALA A 126 9.58 -0.18 -13.61
CA ALA A 126 10.62 0.77 -13.95
C ALA A 126 11.93 -0.04 -14.03
N PRO A 127 12.68 0.03 -15.14
CA PRO A 127 13.98 -0.62 -15.20
C PRO A 127 14.82 -0.07 -14.06
N GLY A 128 15.25 -0.95 -13.15
CA GLY A 128 16.27 -0.59 -12.17
C GLY A 128 17.51 -0.16 -12.94
N ARG A 129 18.12 0.96 -12.57
CA ARG A 129 19.48 1.26 -13.03
C ARG A 129 20.40 0.28 -12.29
N GLY A 130 20.64 -0.87 -12.92
CA GLY A 130 21.71 -1.80 -12.54
C GLY A 130 23.04 -1.33 -13.12
#